data_AF-A0A432RAY9-F1
#
_entry.id   AF-A0A432RAY9-F1
#
_cell.length_a   1.000
_cell.length_b   1.000
_cell.length_c   1.000
_cell.angle_alpha   90.00
_cell.angle_beta   90.00
_cell.angle_gamma   90.00
#
_symmetry.space_group_name_H-M   'P 1'
#
loop_
_entity.id
_entity.type
_entity.pdbx_description
1 polymer ?
#
loop_
_entity_poly.entity_id
_entity_poly.type
_entity_poly.pdbx_seq_one_letter_code
_entity_poly.pdbx_strand_id
1 'polypeptide(L)'
;MGSAMSLHLRHRVLYSTCCVGDDAGWSRKRVVAVFVLALLIVNVVYLVGVRLHRVQPLVTGVAWVVLGLVSFRYFKPRLGSHGVVDAVTVSLLHVGFMFLYGFIVGFGLNAMSPSPGLMFYTLAWVAATAFGREIVRSAGLQGSSFRSVLLAYLWGIVSWYPLLGLLATGGSGFLGSFLEAVNRVGFVVAGEIVASMLAWLYGWAASGLYVVTSYGLFTWFPLIPAGTALGRSLAFASASAMALAFLYARGVDRGGGRYVIMLYTAVIVSVWIVLGSTGILGFYVFALGSSSMEPALKPGDIILVRKVSLNDVRLGDIIAYENPENDLIVVHRVVALGDGYLVAKGDMNGEPDPLNVTAAMLLGKVVARIPLLGYLARGVPLTPLGHGHR
;
A
#
# COMPACT_ATOMS: atom_id res chain seq x y z
N MET A 1 4.56 -26.08 -62.24
CA MET A 1 4.91 -26.89 -61.04
C MET A 1 6.05 -26.16 -60.35
N GLY A 2 5.99 -25.59 -59.16
CA GLY A 2 5.01 -25.54 -58.07
C GLY A 2 5.80 -25.12 -56.82
N SER A 3 5.22 -24.23 -55.99
CA SER A 3 5.68 -23.87 -54.63
C SER A 3 6.86 -22.89 -54.47
N ALA A 4 6.59 -21.60 -54.74
CA ALA A 4 7.27 -20.48 -54.10
C ALA A 4 6.22 -19.49 -53.57
N MET A 5 5.29 -19.96 -52.73
CA MET A 5 4.23 -19.11 -52.20
C MET A 5 3.62 -19.78 -50.96
N SER A 6 4.10 -19.41 -49.76
CA SER A 6 3.35 -19.44 -48.49
C SER A 6 4.33 -19.40 -47.30
N LEU A 7 4.93 -18.24 -47.03
CA LEU A 7 5.58 -17.99 -45.74
C LEU A 7 5.40 -16.55 -45.26
N HIS A 8 4.24 -15.93 -45.56
CA HIS A 8 3.95 -14.54 -45.16
C HIS A 8 2.53 -14.31 -44.63
N LEU A 9 1.80 -15.37 -44.26
CA LEU A 9 0.43 -15.25 -43.75
C LEU A 9 0.19 -16.21 -42.59
N ARG A 10 0.72 -15.89 -41.40
CA ARG A 10 0.24 -16.42 -40.10
C ARG A 10 0.97 -15.73 -38.93
N HIS A 11 0.74 -14.43 -38.71
CA HIS A 11 0.96 -13.77 -37.41
C HIS A 11 0.27 -12.40 -37.38
N ARG A 12 -0.99 -12.34 -37.82
CA ARG A 12 -1.78 -11.10 -37.81
C ARG A 12 -3.21 -11.36 -37.32
N VAL A 13 -3.34 -11.95 -36.13
CA VAL A 13 -4.58 -12.07 -35.35
C VAL A 13 -4.15 -12.04 -33.87
N LEU A 14 -3.94 -10.87 -33.24
CA LEU A 14 -4.94 -10.19 -32.41
C LEU A 14 -4.57 -8.70 -32.14
N TYR A 15 -3.98 -8.03 -33.12
CA TYR A 15 -4.03 -6.56 -33.18
C TYR A 15 -4.77 -6.16 -34.45
N SER A 16 -6.05 -6.53 -34.54
CA SER A 16 -6.96 -5.70 -35.31
C SER A 16 -7.06 -4.39 -34.55
N THR A 17 -6.23 -3.42 -34.93
CA THR A 17 -6.63 -2.02 -34.99
C THR A 17 -7.94 -1.98 -35.78
N CYS A 18 -9.05 -2.28 -35.10
CA CYS A 18 -10.34 -1.82 -35.60
C CYS A 18 -10.21 -0.32 -35.54
N CYS A 19 -10.07 0.27 -36.72
CA CYS A 19 -10.11 1.70 -36.94
C CYS A 19 -11.20 2.27 -36.04
N VAL A 20 -10.81 3.06 -35.05
CA VAL A 20 -11.66 4.19 -34.67
C VAL A 20 -11.63 5.03 -35.93
N GLY A 21 -12.72 4.99 -36.70
CA GLY A 21 -12.86 5.87 -37.85
C GLY A 21 -12.57 7.29 -37.39
N ASP A 22 -11.83 8.03 -38.20
CA ASP A 22 -11.53 9.46 -38.03
C ASP A 22 -12.79 10.35 -38.21
N ASP A 23 -13.99 9.78 -38.02
CA ASP A 23 -15.25 10.46 -38.20
C ASP A 23 -15.81 10.82 -36.81
N ALA A 24 -15.46 12.04 -36.38
CA ALA A 24 -15.92 12.73 -35.16
C ALA A 24 -15.32 12.27 -33.81
N GLY A 25 -14.09 11.76 -33.78
CA GLY A 25 -13.40 11.32 -32.55
C GLY A 25 -12.79 12.47 -31.73
N TRP A 26 -13.13 12.57 -30.44
CA TRP A 26 -12.50 13.50 -29.49
C TRP A 26 -10.98 13.30 -29.42
N SER A 27 -10.19 14.39 -29.42
CA SER A 27 -8.72 14.29 -29.33
C SER A 27 -8.27 13.68 -27.99
N ARG A 28 -7.16 12.93 -27.99
CA ARG A 28 -6.55 12.29 -26.81
C ARG A 28 -6.42 13.23 -25.60
N LYS A 29 -6.16 14.52 -25.86
CA LYS A 29 -6.06 15.58 -24.81
C LYS A 29 -7.38 15.80 -24.08
N ARG A 30 -8.50 15.74 -24.80
CA ARG A 30 -9.83 15.95 -24.22
C ARG A 30 -10.29 14.76 -23.37
N VAL A 31 -9.92 13.53 -23.76
CA VAL A 31 -10.19 12.31 -22.96
C VAL A 31 -9.47 12.37 -21.61
N VAL A 32 -8.19 12.71 -21.61
CA VAL A 32 -7.41 12.89 -20.36
C VAL A 32 -7.99 14.02 -19.51
N ALA A 33 -8.41 15.13 -20.12
CA ALA A 33 -9.04 16.24 -19.40
C ALA A 33 -10.35 15.82 -18.72
N VAL A 34 -11.20 15.02 -19.38
CA VAL A 34 -12.43 14.47 -18.79
C VAL A 34 -12.11 13.55 -17.62
N PHE A 35 -11.09 12.68 -17.75
CA PHE A 35 -10.67 11.79 -16.66
C PHE A 35 -10.16 12.57 -15.44
N VAL A 36 -9.32 13.58 -15.65
CA VAL A 36 -8.83 14.46 -14.59
C VAL A 36 -9.98 15.23 -13.94
N LEU A 37 -10.91 15.78 -14.74
CA LEU A 37 -12.08 16.49 -14.23
C LEU A 37 -12.99 15.57 -13.40
N ALA A 38 -13.21 14.33 -13.85
CA ALA A 38 -13.96 13.32 -13.10
C ALA A 38 -13.30 13.02 -11.73
N LEU A 39 -11.98 12.83 -11.71
CA LEU A 39 -11.24 12.66 -10.46
C LEU A 39 -11.38 13.88 -9.54
N LEU A 40 -11.23 15.08 -10.08
CA LEU A 40 -11.37 16.32 -9.32
C LEU A 40 -12.78 16.49 -8.75
N ILE A 41 -13.83 16.23 -9.53
CA ILE A 41 -15.23 16.32 -9.06
C ILE A 41 -15.49 15.35 -7.92
N VAL A 42 -15.10 14.08 -8.07
CA VAL A 42 -15.29 13.06 -7.03
C VAL A 42 -14.52 13.42 -5.76
N ASN A 43 -13.30 13.94 -5.92
CA ASN A 43 -12.48 14.41 -4.81
C ASN A 43 -13.10 15.63 -4.11
N VAL A 44 -13.63 16.61 -4.85
CA VAL A 44 -14.35 17.75 -4.27
C VAL A 44 -15.58 17.31 -3.50
N VAL A 45 -16.39 16.40 -4.06
CA VAL A 45 -17.55 15.81 -3.37
C VAL A 45 -17.13 15.14 -2.06
N TYR A 46 -15.99 14.45 -2.06
CA TYR A 46 -15.45 13.83 -0.85
C TYR A 46 -14.99 14.86 0.19
N LEU A 47 -14.37 15.98 -0.22
CA LEU A 47 -13.98 17.08 0.69
C LEU A 47 -15.18 17.77 1.34
N VAL A 48 -16.19 18.09 0.53
CA VAL A 48 -17.41 18.76 1.02
C VAL A 48 -18.22 17.80 1.90
N GLY A 49 -18.16 16.50 1.62
CA GLY A 49 -18.87 15.43 2.32
C GLY A 49 -18.30 15.04 3.69
N VAL A 50 -17.20 15.62 4.17
CA VAL A 50 -16.60 15.30 5.49
C VAL A 50 -17.59 15.57 6.65
N ARG A 51 -18.57 16.47 6.46
CA ARG A 51 -19.66 16.73 7.43
C ARG A 51 -20.84 15.74 7.34
N LEU A 52 -20.83 14.84 6.35
CA LEU A 52 -21.95 13.97 5.94
C LEU A 52 -21.54 12.49 5.87
N HIS A 53 -20.70 12.03 6.80
CA HIS A 53 -20.11 10.68 6.85
C HIS A 53 -21.10 9.51 6.60
N ARG A 54 -22.39 9.64 6.95
CA ARG A 54 -23.41 8.61 6.72
C ARG A 54 -23.88 8.49 5.26
N VAL A 55 -23.89 9.58 4.50
CA VAL A 55 -24.40 9.61 3.11
C VAL A 55 -23.29 9.71 2.07
N GLN A 56 -22.07 10.07 2.49
CA GLN A 56 -20.91 10.21 1.62
C GLN A 56 -20.67 8.98 0.70
N PRO A 57 -20.68 7.72 1.18
CA PRO A 57 -20.44 6.57 0.30
C PRO A 57 -21.48 6.49 -0.83
N LEU A 58 -22.75 6.79 -0.53
CA LEU A 58 -23.84 6.81 -1.52
C LEU A 58 -23.60 7.90 -2.57
N VAL A 59 -23.28 9.13 -2.15
CA VAL A 59 -23.02 10.25 -3.06
C VAL A 59 -21.83 9.93 -3.98
N THR A 60 -20.74 9.40 -3.42
CA THR A 60 -19.56 9.00 -4.20
C THR A 60 -19.88 7.86 -5.19
N GLY A 61 -20.64 6.85 -4.75
CA GLY A 61 -21.06 5.74 -5.62
C GLY A 61 -21.93 6.22 -6.79
N VAL A 62 -22.93 7.06 -6.51
CA VAL A 62 -23.80 7.66 -7.55
C VAL A 62 -22.99 8.50 -8.52
N ALA A 63 -22.06 9.33 -8.04
CA ALA A 63 -21.20 10.14 -8.89
C ALA A 63 -20.38 9.26 -9.86
N TRP A 64 -19.78 8.17 -9.38
CA TRP A 64 -19.05 7.23 -10.23
C TRP A 64 -19.95 6.53 -11.24
N VAL A 65 -21.14 6.09 -10.84
CA VAL A 65 -22.10 5.46 -11.75
C VAL A 65 -22.50 6.43 -12.87
N VAL A 66 -22.87 7.67 -12.54
CA VAL A 66 -23.22 8.71 -13.53
C VAL A 66 -22.06 8.97 -14.49
N LEU A 67 -20.85 9.17 -13.96
CA LEU A 67 -19.65 9.39 -14.77
C LEU A 67 -19.32 8.17 -15.65
N GLY A 68 -19.53 6.96 -15.14
CA GLY A 68 -19.41 5.70 -15.87
C GLY A 68 -20.39 5.63 -17.03
N LEU A 69 -21.68 5.92 -16.80
CA LEU A 69 -22.72 5.91 -17.84
C LEU A 69 -22.43 6.94 -18.94
N VAL A 70 -22.03 8.16 -18.55
CA VAL A 70 -21.59 9.21 -19.48
C VAL A 70 -20.39 8.70 -20.28
N SER A 71 -19.37 8.16 -19.61
CA SER A 71 -18.18 7.65 -20.29
C SER A 71 -18.49 6.49 -21.24
N PHE A 72 -19.42 5.61 -20.86
CA PHE A 72 -19.88 4.52 -21.71
C PHE A 72 -20.59 5.04 -22.96
N ARG A 73 -21.45 6.04 -22.81
CA ARG A 73 -22.20 6.67 -23.90
C ARG A 73 -21.31 7.38 -24.93
N TYR A 74 -20.21 7.98 -24.50
CA TYR A 74 -19.33 8.78 -25.36
C TYR A 74 -18.07 8.04 -25.83
N PHE A 75 -17.44 7.24 -24.98
CA PHE A 75 -16.15 6.60 -25.29
C PHE A 75 -16.26 5.10 -25.60
N LYS A 76 -17.41 4.46 -25.30
CA LYS A 76 -17.66 3.03 -25.55
C LYS A 76 -16.46 2.14 -25.14
N PRO A 77 -15.97 2.24 -23.89
CA PRO A 77 -14.78 1.52 -23.47
C PRO A 77 -14.98 0.02 -23.62
N ARG A 78 -13.98 -0.66 -24.19
CA ARG A 78 -13.98 -2.11 -24.41
C ARG A 78 -14.25 -2.87 -23.11
N LEU A 79 -15.16 -3.83 -23.19
CA LEU A 79 -15.45 -4.82 -22.15
C LEU A 79 -14.26 -5.77 -21.93
N GLY A 80 -13.64 -6.21 -23.04
CA GLY A 80 -12.54 -7.17 -23.15
C GLY A 80 -12.52 -8.28 -22.08
N SER A 81 -13.29 -9.33 -22.34
CA SER A 81 -13.49 -10.47 -21.45
C SER A 81 -12.31 -11.47 -21.41
N HIS A 82 -11.34 -11.37 -22.31
CA HIS A 82 -10.22 -12.32 -22.37
C HIS A 82 -9.22 -12.17 -21.20
N GLY A 83 -9.30 -11.08 -20.43
CA GLY A 83 -8.43 -10.83 -19.27
C GLY A 83 -8.93 -11.41 -17.94
N VAL A 84 -10.03 -12.17 -17.93
CA VAL A 84 -10.65 -12.68 -16.69
C VAL A 84 -9.69 -13.55 -15.88
N VAL A 85 -9.01 -14.50 -16.53
CA VAL A 85 -8.05 -15.39 -15.86
C VAL A 85 -6.90 -14.60 -15.24
N ASP A 86 -6.36 -13.63 -15.97
CA ASP A 86 -5.26 -12.80 -15.48
C ASP A 86 -5.71 -11.89 -14.32
N ALA A 87 -6.92 -11.31 -14.40
CA ALA A 87 -7.50 -10.52 -13.33
C ALA A 87 -7.71 -11.35 -12.05
N VAL A 88 -8.28 -12.56 -12.16
CA VAL A 88 -8.44 -13.48 -11.03
C VAL A 88 -7.08 -13.91 -10.47
N THR A 89 -6.12 -14.26 -11.33
CA THR A 89 -4.78 -14.66 -10.90
C THR A 89 -4.11 -13.55 -10.10
N VAL A 90 -4.17 -12.32 -10.60
CA VAL A 90 -3.60 -11.14 -9.93
C VAL A 90 -4.32 -10.84 -8.60
N SER A 91 -5.64 -11.00 -8.54
CA SER A 91 -6.39 -10.86 -7.28
C SER A 91 -5.98 -11.91 -6.25
N LEU A 92 -5.85 -13.17 -6.66
CA LEU A 92 -5.42 -14.26 -5.79
C LEU A 92 -3.98 -14.04 -5.30
N LEU A 93 -3.09 -13.50 -6.14
CA LEU A 93 -1.74 -13.10 -5.71
C LEU A 93 -1.79 -12.03 -4.61
N HIS A 94 -2.62 -10.99 -4.77
CA HIS A 94 -2.75 -9.95 -3.74
C HIS A 94 -3.33 -10.49 -2.43
N VAL A 95 -4.43 -11.25 -2.51
CA VAL A 95 -5.07 -11.83 -1.32
C VAL A 95 -4.13 -12.83 -0.65
N GLY A 96 -3.51 -13.72 -1.43
CA GLY A 96 -2.57 -14.72 -0.93
C GLY A 96 -1.35 -14.09 -0.26
N PHE A 97 -0.77 -13.05 -0.85
CA PHE A 97 0.37 -12.35 -0.27
C PHE A 97 0.01 -11.64 1.04
N MET A 98 -1.17 -11.00 1.09
CA MET A 98 -1.67 -10.39 2.33
C MET A 98 -1.94 -11.46 3.40
N PHE A 99 -2.44 -12.63 3.02
CA PHE A 99 -2.68 -13.73 3.96
C PHE A 99 -1.36 -14.33 4.49
N LEU A 100 -0.36 -14.51 3.63
CA LEU A 100 1.00 -14.89 4.02
C LEU A 100 1.63 -13.87 4.96
N TYR A 101 1.48 -12.57 4.67
CA TYR A 101 1.88 -11.51 5.58
C TYR A 101 1.17 -11.63 6.94
N GLY A 102 -0.13 -11.94 6.95
CA GLY A 102 -0.90 -12.22 8.17
C GLY A 102 -0.38 -13.39 9.01
N PHE A 103 0.11 -14.48 8.39
CA PHE A 103 0.76 -15.56 9.15
C PHE A 103 2.04 -15.11 9.86
N ILE A 104 2.67 -14.04 9.37
CA ILE A 104 3.92 -13.53 9.89
C ILE A 104 3.65 -12.50 11.00
N VAL A 105 2.65 -11.63 10.83
CA VAL A 105 2.32 -10.56 11.81
C VAL A 105 1.11 -10.85 12.71
N GLY A 106 0.47 -12.00 12.54
CA GLY A 106 -0.81 -12.33 13.17
C GLY A 106 -2.02 -11.75 12.42
N PHE A 107 -3.22 -12.14 12.87
CA PHE A 107 -4.49 -11.69 12.33
C PHE A 107 -5.31 -10.95 13.37
N GLY A 108 -5.93 -9.84 12.96
CA GLY A 108 -6.95 -9.12 13.71
C GLY A 108 -8.32 -9.31 13.05
N LEU A 109 -9.38 -9.00 13.81
CA LEU A 109 -10.73 -9.00 13.28
C LEU A 109 -10.95 -7.82 12.35
N ASN A 110 -11.65 -8.07 11.24
CA ASN A 110 -12.03 -7.03 10.31
C ASN A 110 -13.25 -6.25 10.84
N ALA A 111 -13.04 -4.98 11.17
CA ALA A 111 -14.08 -4.07 11.67
C ALA A 111 -15.26 -3.85 10.69
N MET A 112 -15.08 -4.16 9.40
CA MET A 112 -16.11 -4.04 8.36
C MET A 112 -16.93 -5.31 8.17
N SER A 113 -16.55 -6.43 8.81
CA SER A 113 -17.22 -7.73 8.73
C SER A 113 -18.19 -8.13 9.87
N PRO A 114 -18.52 -7.31 10.90
CA PRO A 114 -19.24 -7.82 12.07
C PRO A 114 -20.73 -8.10 11.86
N SER A 115 -21.36 -7.62 10.77
CA SER A 115 -22.76 -7.95 10.47
C SER A 115 -23.01 -8.15 8.97
N PRO A 116 -23.87 -9.11 8.57
CA PRO A 116 -24.23 -9.32 7.16
C PRO A 116 -24.73 -8.05 6.47
N GLY A 117 -25.52 -7.23 7.16
CA GLY A 117 -26.04 -5.96 6.62
C GLY A 117 -24.95 -4.96 6.25
N LEU A 118 -23.90 -4.84 7.09
CA LEU A 118 -22.76 -3.97 6.80
C LEU A 118 -21.91 -4.52 5.65
N MET A 119 -21.80 -5.84 5.53
CA MET A 119 -21.12 -6.50 4.40
C MET A 119 -21.84 -6.22 3.08
N PHE A 120 -23.17 -6.31 3.05
CA PHE A 120 -23.96 -5.96 1.85
C PHE A 120 -23.86 -4.47 1.51
N TYR A 121 -23.92 -3.59 2.51
CA TYR A 121 -23.76 -2.15 2.30
C TYR A 121 -22.39 -1.81 1.70
N THR A 122 -21.32 -2.36 2.27
CA THR A 122 -19.94 -2.15 1.78
C THR A 122 -19.73 -2.77 0.41
N LEU A 123 -20.32 -3.94 0.12
CA LEU A 123 -20.31 -4.55 -1.21
C LEU A 123 -20.97 -3.66 -2.26
N ALA A 124 -22.19 -3.22 -1.99
CA ALA A 124 -22.93 -2.37 -2.93
C ALA A 124 -22.14 -1.09 -3.22
N TRP A 125 -21.53 -0.50 -2.19
CA TRP A 125 -20.68 0.67 -2.35
C TRP A 125 -19.40 0.40 -3.16
N VAL A 126 -18.66 -0.67 -2.83
CA VAL A 126 -17.44 -1.06 -3.55
C VAL A 126 -17.77 -1.40 -5.01
N ALA A 127 -18.84 -2.15 -5.27
CA ALA A 127 -19.26 -2.53 -6.61
C ALA A 127 -19.69 -1.31 -7.43
N ALA A 128 -20.50 -0.40 -6.88
CA ALA A 128 -20.94 0.80 -7.57
C ALA A 128 -19.76 1.73 -7.90
N THR A 129 -18.87 1.93 -6.92
CA THR A 129 -17.65 2.74 -7.08
C THR A 129 -16.70 2.12 -8.09
N ALA A 130 -16.43 0.81 -7.97
CA ALA A 130 -15.56 0.09 -8.89
C ALA A 130 -16.12 0.12 -10.32
N PHE A 131 -17.40 -0.20 -10.51
CA PHE A 131 -18.00 -0.27 -11.85
C PHE A 131 -17.88 1.05 -12.61
N GLY A 132 -18.33 2.16 -12.02
CA GLY A 132 -18.26 3.48 -12.65
C GLY A 132 -16.82 3.95 -12.89
N ARG A 133 -15.96 3.78 -11.88
CA ARG A 133 -14.55 4.18 -11.93
C ARG A 133 -13.75 3.38 -12.96
N GLU A 134 -13.96 2.08 -13.04
CA GLU A 134 -13.24 1.22 -13.99
C GLU A 134 -13.63 1.53 -15.45
N ILE A 135 -14.89 1.86 -15.70
CA ILE A 135 -15.35 2.32 -17.02
C ILE A 135 -14.67 3.64 -17.39
N VAL A 136 -14.68 4.62 -16.49
CA VAL A 136 -14.01 5.93 -16.67
C VAL A 136 -12.50 5.75 -16.90
N ARG A 137 -11.85 4.92 -16.09
CA ARG A 137 -10.43 4.54 -16.22
C ARG A 137 -10.13 3.93 -17.57
N SER A 138 -10.92 2.95 -17.99
CA SER A 138 -10.68 2.26 -19.26
C SER A 138 -10.96 3.18 -20.46
N ALA A 139 -11.96 4.05 -20.38
CA ALA A 139 -12.18 5.11 -21.37
C ALA A 139 -10.99 6.06 -21.49
N GLY A 140 -10.35 6.41 -20.37
CA GLY A 140 -9.13 7.21 -20.33
C GLY A 140 -7.91 6.52 -20.94
N LEU A 141 -7.75 5.22 -20.67
CA LEU A 141 -6.58 4.42 -21.02
C LEU A 141 -6.61 3.89 -22.46
N GLN A 142 -7.79 3.57 -22.99
CA GLN A 142 -7.92 2.99 -24.32
C GLN A 142 -7.56 4.02 -25.40
N GLY A 143 -6.67 3.64 -26.32
CA GLY A 143 -6.19 4.55 -27.37
C GLY A 143 -5.20 5.62 -26.88
N SER A 144 -4.92 5.68 -25.58
CA SER A 144 -3.90 6.54 -24.98
C SER A 144 -2.58 5.80 -24.77
N SER A 145 -1.46 6.52 -24.68
CA SER A 145 -0.24 5.90 -24.19
C SER A 145 -0.39 5.66 -22.69
N PHE A 146 -0.01 4.47 -22.22
CA PHE A 146 -0.09 4.10 -20.81
C PHE A 146 0.58 5.17 -19.91
N ARG A 147 1.71 5.72 -20.36
CA ARG A 147 2.46 6.78 -19.66
C ARG A 147 1.62 8.03 -19.39
N SER A 148 0.86 8.56 -20.36
CA SER A 148 0.14 9.82 -20.17
C SER A 148 -1.00 9.71 -19.17
N VAL A 149 -1.68 8.56 -19.16
CA VAL A 149 -2.82 8.34 -18.26
C VAL A 149 -2.35 7.92 -16.87
N LEU A 150 -1.26 7.15 -16.78
CA LEU A 150 -0.61 6.86 -15.51
C LEU A 150 -0.15 8.15 -14.82
N LEU A 151 0.45 9.09 -15.55
CA LEU A 151 0.86 10.38 -14.99
C LEU A 151 -0.35 11.21 -14.53
N ALA A 152 -1.43 11.27 -15.31
CA ALA A 152 -2.66 11.97 -14.92
C ALA A 152 -3.30 11.33 -13.66
N TYR A 153 -3.25 10.00 -13.56
CA TYR A 153 -3.79 9.26 -12.44
C TYR A 153 -2.95 9.42 -11.17
N LEU A 154 -1.62 9.27 -11.27
CA LEU A 154 -0.68 9.54 -10.19
C LEU A 154 -0.79 10.98 -9.72
N TRP A 155 -0.95 11.93 -10.65
CA TRP A 155 -1.18 13.33 -10.30
C TRP A 155 -2.49 13.53 -9.53
N GLY A 156 -3.57 12.85 -9.92
CA GLY A 156 -4.85 12.89 -9.18
C GLY A 156 -4.77 12.31 -7.77
N ILE A 157 -3.98 11.25 -7.56
CA ILE A 157 -3.72 10.67 -6.23
C ILE A 157 -2.83 11.59 -5.39
N VAL A 158 -1.72 12.04 -5.97
CA VAL A 158 -0.71 12.87 -5.29
C VAL A 158 -1.24 14.26 -4.97
N SER A 159 -2.19 14.79 -5.75
CA SER A 159 -2.87 16.05 -5.42
C SER A 159 -3.96 15.90 -4.36
N TRP A 160 -4.49 14.69 -4.16
CA TRP A 160 -5.62 14.43 -3.26
C TRP A 160 -5.20 14.26 -1.79
N TYR A 161 -4.28 13.33 -1.52
CA TYR A 161 -4.01 12.92 -0.14
C TYR A 161 -3.20 13.93 0.69
N PRO A 162 -2.19 14.62 0.13
CA PRO A 162 -1.53 15.72 0.83
C PRO A 162 -2.48 16.89 1.12
N LEU A 163 -3.46 17.15 0.23
CA LEU A 163 -4.48 18.17 0.44
C LEU A 163 -5.39 17.82 1.62
N LEU A 164 -5.84 16.56 1.72
CA LEU A 164 -6.57 16.09 2.90
C LEU A 164 -5.74 16.16 4.18
N GLY A 165 -4.46 15.75 4.13
CA GLY A 165 -3.56 15.84 5.29
C GLY A 165 -3.35 17.28 5.77
N LEU A 166 -3.19 18.22 4.85
CA LEU A 166 -3.08 19.66 5.13
C LEU A 166 -4.35 20.20 5.79
N LEU A 167 -5.53 19.78 5.31
CA LEU A 167 -6.82 20.20 5.88
C LEU A 167 -7.14 19.52 7.22
N ALA A 168 -6.65 18.30 7.45
CA ALA A 168 -6.99 17.49 8.62
C ALA A 168 -6.06 17.71 9.83
N THR A 169 -4.80 18.10 9.63
CA THR A 169 -3.80 18.02 10.70
C THR A 169 -3.39 19.35 11.32
N GLY A 170 -3.94 20.49 10.88
CA GLY A 170 -3.82 21.78 11.59
C GLY A 170 -2.41 22.20 12.06
N GLY A 171 -1.32 21.67 11.48
CA GLY A 171 0.03 21.97 11.97
C GLY A 171 1.19 21.03 11.59
N SER A 172 0.98 19.85 10.99
CA SER A 172 2.06 18.86 10.74
C SER A 172 3.05 19.20 9.60
N GLY A 173 2.82 20.30 8.88
CA GLY A 173 3.57 20.64 7.67
C GLY A 173 3.32 19.66 6.51
N PHE A 174 3.82 20.00 5.32
CA PHE A 174 3.58 19.22 4.09
C PHE A 174 4.07 17.77 4.21
N LEU A 175 5.27 17.55 4.79
CA LEU A 175 5.88 16.23 4.84
C LEU A 175 5.18 15.29 5.83
N GLY A 176 4.65 15.80 6.95
CA GLY A 176 3.84 15.00 7.88
C GLY A 176 2.52 14.59 7.25
N SER A 177 1.83 15.55 6.63
CA SER A 177 0.60 15.30 5.86
C SER A 177 0.82 14.30 4.71
N PHE A 178 1.95 14.37 4.02
CA PHE A 178 2.31 13.43 2.95
C PHE A 178 2.60 12.01 3.47
N LEU A 179 3.31 11.88 4.58
CA LEU A 179 3.64 10.56 5.14
C LEU A 179 2.41 9.91 5.77
N GLU A 180 1.52 10.69 6.39
CA GLU A 180 0.23 10.20 6.85
C GLU A 180 -0.69 9.79 5.70
N ALA A 181 -0.69 10.55 4.61
CA ALA A 181 -1.31 10.17 3.35
C ALA A 181 -0.79 8.80 2.86
N VAL A 182 0.52 8.63 2.72
CA VAL A 182 1.14 7.37 2.31
C VAL A 182 0.79 6.22 3.27
N ASN A 183 0.79 6.46 4.58
CA ASN A 183 0.44 5.46 5.57
C ASN A 183 -1.04 5.03 5.47
N ARG A 184 -1.93 5.98 5.17
CA ARG A 184 -3.36 5.72 5.02
C ARG A 184 -3.70 5.03 3.71
N VAL A 185 -2.95 5.30 2.62
CA VAL A 185 -3.37 4.90 1.27
C VAL A 185 -2.32 4.24 0.39
N GLY A 186 -1.12 3.99 0.90
CA GLY A 186 -0.05 3.33 0.15
C GLY A 186 -0.49 1.99 -0.45
N PHE A 187 -1.28 1.21 0.28
CA PHE A 187 -1.90 -0.02 -0.23
C PHE A 187 -2.89 0.25 -1.39
N VAL A 188 -3.69 1.32 -1.29
CA VAL A 188 -4.67 1.70 -2.33
C VAL A 188 -3.93 2.05 -3.61
N VAL A 189 -2.91 2.92 -3.53
CA VAL A 189 -2.18 3.41 -4.70
C VAL A 189 -1.57 2.25 -5.51
N ALA A 190 -0.94 1.29 -4.83
CA ALA A 190 -0.31 0.15 -5.48
C ALA A 190 -1.32 -0.70 -6.28
N GLY A 191 -2.48 -0.99 -5.67
CA GLY A 191 -3.54 -1.76 -6.32
C GLY A 191 -4.15 -1.05 -7.51
N GLU A 192 -4.24 0.27 -7.46
CA GLU A 192 -4.82 1.04 -8.55
C GLU A 192 -3.91 1.13 -9.79
N ILE A 193 -2.58 0.98 -9.64
CA ILE A 193 -1.66 0.84 -10.78
C ILE A 193 -1.93 -0.48 -11.51
N VAL A 194 -2.14 -1.56 -10.76
CA VAL A 194 -2.49 -2.89 -11.30
C VAL A 194 -3.84 -2.84 -12.03
N ALA A 195 -4.86 -2.23 -11.41
CA ALA A 195 -6.16 -2.00 -12.04
C ALA A 195 -6.00 -1.21 -13.35
N SER A 196 -5.19 -0.15 -13.35
CA SER A 196 -4.90 0.64 -14.56
C SER A 196 -4.20 -0.18 -15.65
N MET A 197 -3.30 -1.09 -15.29
CA MET A 197 -2.68 -1.99 -16.26
C MET A 197 -3.70 -2.97 -16.86
N LEU A 198 -4.56 -3.58 -16.03
CA LEU A 198 -5.64 -4.47 -16.49
C LEU A 198 -6.66 -3.73 -17.36
N ALA A 199 -7.04 -2.51 -16.99
CA ALA A 199 -7.95 -1.67 -17.76
C ALA A 199 -7.37 -1.26 -19.12
N TRP A 200 -6.04 -1.10 -19.21
CA TRP A 200 -5.33 -0.80 -20.45
C TRP A 200 -5.18 -2.03 -21.34
N LEU A 201 -4.79 -3.19 -20.77
CA LEU A 201 -4.60 -4.44 -21.51
C LEU A 201 -5.91 -5.06 -21.97
N TYR A 202 -6.88 -5.14 -21.07
CA TYR A 202 -8.06 -5.97 -21.23
C TYR A 202 -9.37 -5.18 -21.15
N GLY A 203 -9.38 -3.99 -20.56
CA GLY A 203 -10.60 -3.18 -20.47
C GLY A 203 -11.24 -3.20 -19.08
N TRP A 204 -12.39 -2.55 -18.97
CA TRP A 204 -12.97 -2.23 -17.66
C TRP A 204 -13.47 -3.46 -16.90
N ALA A 205 -13.90 -4.54 -17.57
CA ALA A 205 -14.39 -5.74 -16.88
C ALA A 205 -13.28 -6.47 -16.15
N ALA A 206 -12.09 -6.62 -16.76
CA ALA A 206 -10.93 -7.23 -16.12
C ALA A 206 -10.44 -6.41 -14.92
N SER A 207 -10.37 -5.07 -15.09
CA SER A 207 -10.02 -4.17 -13.99
C SER A 207 -11.06 -4.21 -12.86
N GLY A 208 -12.34 -4.21 -13.21
CA GLY A 208 -13.45 -4.24 -12.26
C GLY A 208 -13.48 -5.55 -11.48
N LEU A 209 -13.28 -6.67 -12.18
CA LEU A 209 -13.14 -7.97 -11.55
C LEU A 209 -11.98 -7.98 -10.55
N TYR A 210 -10.81 -7.46 -10.94
CA TYR A 210 -9.68 -7.33 -10.03
C TYR A 210 -10.00 -6.47 -8.81
N VAL A 211 -10.58 -5.29 -9.00
CA VAL A 211 -10.91 -4.38 -7.89
C VAL A 211 -11.93 -5.02 -6.95
N VAL A 212 -13.03 -5.55 -7.48
CA VAL A 212 -14.09 -6.16 -6.66
C VAL A 212 -13.57 -7.39 -5.92
N THR A 213 -12.72 -8.21 -6.53
CA THR A 213 -12.18 -9.40 -5.86
C THR A 213 -11.08 -9.04 -4.86
N SER A 214 -10.09 -8.21 -5.21
CA SER A 214 -9.01 -7.82 -4.30
C SER A 214 -9.49 -6.97 -3.11
N TYR A 215 -10.28 -5.93 -3.37
CA TYR A 215 -10.85 -5.08 -2.32
C TYR A 215 -12.04 -5.73 -1.62
N GLY A 216 -12.94 -6.39 -2.34
CA GLY A 216 -14.12 -7.04 -1.74
C GLY A 216 -13.74 -8.20 -0.83
N LEU A 217 -12.80 -9.05 -1.25
CA LEU A 217 -12.29 -10.12 -0.37
C LEU A 217 -11.60 -9.51 0.84
N PHE A 218 -10.78 -8.45 0.70
CA PHE A 218 -10.15 -7.83 1.86
C PHE A 218 -11.15 -7.17 2.82
N THR A 219 -12.23 -6.59 2.29
CA THR A 219 -13.26 -5.90 3.09
C THR A 219 -14.19 -6.88 3.81
N TRP A 220 -14.34 -8.12 3.33
CA TRP A 220 -15.22 -9.12 3.93
C TRP A 220 -14.52 -10.28 4.61
N PHE A 221 -13.22 -10.47 4.36
CA PHE A 221 -12.51 -11.52 5.07
C PHE A 221 -12.54 -11.17 6.56
N PRO A 222 -12.99 -12.09 7.43
CA PRO A 222 -13.14 -11.81 8.86
C PRO A 222 -11.79 -11.54 9.54
N LEU A 223 -10.71 -12.00 8.92
CA LEU A 223 -9.33 -11.85 9.39
C LEU A 223 -8.53 -10.93 8.48
N ILE A 224 -7.91 -9.90 9.06
CA ILE A 224 -6.96 -9.02 8.35
C ILE A 224 -5.60 -9.06 9.04
N PRO A 225 -4.48 -8.93 8.31
CA PRO A 225 -3.16 -8.91 8.94
C PRO A 225 -3.01 -7.80 9.99
N ALA A 226 -2.65 -8.19 11.21
CA ALA A 226 -2.57 -7.33 12.39
C ALA A 226 -1.35 -6.36 12.39
N GLY A 227 -0.47 -6.45 11.40
CA GLY A 227 0.75 -5.65 11.34
C GLY A 227 0.51 -4.15 11.12
N THR A 228 1.59 -3.35 11.11
CA THR A 228 1.48 -1.89 10.95
C THR A 228 0.92 -1.49 9.58
N ALA A 229 0.35 -0.28 9.48
CA ALA A 229 -0.18 0.23 8.22
C ALA A 229 0.91 0.37 7.13
N LEU A 230 2.14 0.71 7.52
CA LEU A 230 3.31 0.65 6.65
C LEU A 230 3.60 -0.79 6.19
N GLY A 231 3.62 -1.76 7.10
CA GLY A 231 3.86 -3.16 6.76
C GLY A 231 2.80 -3.74 5.80
N ARG A 232 1.52 -3.42 6.03
CA ARG A 232 0.42 -3.76 5.10
C ARG A 232 0.62 -3.10 3.73
N SER A 233 1.00 -1.81 3.70
CA SER A 233 1.24 -1.09 2.45
C SER A 233 2.42 -1.66 1.66
N LEU A 234 3.50 -2.04 2.34
CA LEU A 234 4.66 -2.69 1.72
C LEU A 234 4.31 -4.09 1.20
N ALA A 235 3.57 -4.89 1.97
CA ALA A 235 3.11 -6.22 1.54
C ALA A 235 2.22 -6.10 0.29
N PHE A 236 1.28 -5.16 0.30
CA PHE A 236 0.40 -4.93 -0.85
C PHE A 236 1.16 -4.39 -2.07
N ALA A 237 2.08 -3.43 -1.89
CA ALA A 237 2.93 -2.91 -2.96
C ALA A 237 3.81 -3.99 -3.58
N SER A 238 4.29 -4.93 -2.76
CA SER A 238 5.04 -6.10 -3.22
C SER A 238 4.19 -7.00 -4.11
N ALA A 239 2.97 -7.33 -3.66
CA ALA A 239 2.03 -8.09 -4.47
C ALA A 239 1.67 -7.37 -5.79
N SER A 240 1.52 -6.04 -5.75
CA SER A 240 1.28 -5.23 -6.95
C SER A 240 2.46 -5.22 -7.91
N ALA A 241 3.70 -5.16 -7.40
CA ALA A 241 4.90 -5.27 -8.23
C ALA A 241 4.98 -6.64 -8.92
N MET A 242 4.68 -7.73 -8.19
CA MET A 242 4.62 -9.08 -8.76
C MET A 242 3.53 -9.19 -9.84
N ALA A 243 2.35 -8.66 -9.57
CA ALA A 243 1.24 -8.64 -10.52
C ALA A 243 1.57 -7.85 -11.78
N LEU A 244 2.20 -6.68 -11.66
CA LEU A 244 2.64 -5.89 -12.80
C LEU A 244 3.74 -6.60 -13.59
N ALA A 245 4.69 -7.26 -12.93
CA ALA A 245 5.69 -8.08 -13.60
C ALA A 245 5.06 -9.25 -14.38
N PHE A 246 4.07 -9.93 -13.78
CA PHE A 246 3.29 -10.98 -14.43
C PHE A 246 2.54 -10.46 -15.67
N LEU A 247 1.78 -9.37 -15.53
CA LEU A 247 1.01 -8.77 -16.62
C LEU A 247 1.91 -8.22 -17.73
N TYR A 248 3.04 -7.62 -17.36
CA TYR A 248 4.04 -7.14 -18.32
C TYR A 248 4.68 -8.30 -19.09
N ALA A 249 5.04 -9.39 -18.41
CA ALA A 249 5.59 -10.60 -19.03
C ALA A 249 4.59 -11.27 -19.99
N ARG A 250 3.29 -11.17 -19.70
CA ARG A 250 2.21 -11.63 -20.59
C ARG A 250 2.04 -10.73 -21.82
N GLY A 251 2.30 -9.43 -21.68
CA GLY A 251 2.16 -8.44 -22.75
C GLY A 251 3.36 -8.30 -23.70
N VAL A 252 4.55 -8.81 -23.35
CA VAL A 252 5.79 -8.71 -24.14
C VAL A 252 6.38 -10.10 -24.37
N ASP A 253 6.26 -10.65 -25.58
CA ASP A 253 6.65 -12.04 -25.89
C ASP A 253 8.19 -12.26 -25.90
N ARG A 254 8.61 -13.36 -25.24
CA ARG A 254 9.86 -14.19 -25.29
C ARG A 254 11.26 -13.58 -25.04
N GLY A 255 11.56 -13.24 -23.78
CA GLY A 255 12.94 -13.06 -23.28
C GLY A 255 13.12 -13.35 -21.79
N GLY A 256 12.43 -14.40 -21.31
CA GLY A 256 12.02 -14.63 -19.91
C GLY A 256 13.07 -14.56 -18.79
N GLY A 257 14.37 -14.71 -19.07
CA GLY A 257 15.38 -14.89 -18.03
C GLY A 257 15.55 -13.70 -17.07
N ARG A 258 15.63 -12.48 -17.58
CA ARG A 258 15.81 -11.26 -16.74
C ARG A 258 14.59 -10.90 -15.90
N TYR A 259 13.40 -11.28 -16.36
CA TYR A 259 12.13 -10.98 -15.68
C TYR A 259 11.89 -11.90 -14.49
N VAL A 260 12.31 -13.15 -14.62
CA VAL A 260 12.36 -14.11 -13.51
C VAL A 260 13.30 -13.59 -12.42
N ILE A 261 14.48 -13.08 -12.78
CA ILE A 261 15.44 -12.52 -11.81
C ILE A 261 14.84 -11.31 -11.07
N MET A 262 14.22 -10.35 -11.76
CA MET A 262 13.59 -9.20 -11.10
C MET A 262 12.42 -9.61 -10.20
N LEU A 263 11.61 -10.59 -10.61
CA LEU A 263 10.53 -11.16 -9.80
C LEU A 263 11.08 -11.84 -8.55
N TYR A 264 12.11 -12.67 -8.69
CA TYR A 264 12.80 -13.29 -7.56
C TYR A 264 13.40 -12.23 -6.64
N THR A 265 14.08 -11.20 -7.16
CA THR A 265 14.68 -10.13 -6.34
C THR A 265 13.61 -9.36 -5.56
N ALA A 266 12.49 -9.00 -6.20
CA ALA A 266 11.40 -8.29 -5.52
C ALA A 266 10.75 -9.17 -4.44
N VAL A 267 10.45 -10.44 -4.73
CA VAL A 267 9.92 -11.40 -3.75
C VAL A 267 10.89 -11.60 -2.60
N ILE A 268 12.18 -11.78 -2.88
CA ILE A 268 13.24 -11.93 -1.89
C ILE A 268 13.28 -10.69 -1.00
N VAL A 269 13.38 -9.48 -1.56
CA VAL A 269 13.43 -8.23 -0.79
C VAL A 269 12.19 -8.06 0.09
N SER A 270 11.00 -8.31 -0.46
CA SER A 270 9.75 -8.22 0.29
C SER A 270 9.64 -9.25 1.41
N VAL A 271 10.06 -10.50 1.16
CA VAL A 271 10.15 -11.55 2.18
C VAL A 271 11.16 -11.15 3.25
N TRP A 272 12.33 -10.61 2.91
CA TRP A 272 13.32 -10.15 3.90
C TRP A 272 12.83 -8.98 4.75
N ILE A 273 12.11 -8.02 4.16
CA ILE A 273 11.51 -6.89 4.90
C ILE A 273 10.44 -7.40 5.89
N VAL A 274 9.63 -8.37 5.46
CA VAL A 274 8.55 -8.94 6.29
C VAL A 274 9.11 -9.89 7.37
N LEU A 275 10.10 -10.71 7.05
CA LEU A 275 10.75 -11.60 8.02
C LEU A 275 11.60 -10.81 9.02
N GLY A 276 12.23 -9.72 8.59
CA GLY A 276 13.01 -8.84 9.47
C GLY A 276 12.16 -8.00 10.43
N SER A 277 10.89 -7.74 10.11
CA SER A 277 9.99 -7.01 11.00
C SER A 277 9.33 -7.88 12.08
N THR A 278 9.44 -9.20 12.00
CA THR A 278 8.72 -10.15 12.86
C THR A 278 9.59 -10.98 13.81
N GLY A 279 10.91 -10.82 13.75
CA GLY A 279 11.79 -11.53 14.67
C GLY A 279 12.04 -13.00 14.32
N ILE A 280 11.43 -13.54 13.26
CA ILE A 280 11.58 -14.95 12.87
C ILE A 280 13.03 -15.28 12.53
N LEU A 281 13.76 -14.34 11.95
CA LEU A 281 15.18 -14.48 11.61
C LEU A 281 16.13 -14.24 12.79
N GLY A 282 15.61 -14.18 14.02
CA GLY A 282 16.39 -13.85 15.20
C GLY A 282 16.67 -12.34 15.36
N PHE A 283 16.03 -11.49 14.57
CA PHE A 283 16.12 -10.05 14.69
C PHE A 283 14.82 -9.32 14.33
N TYR A 284 14.56 -8.21 15.00
CA TYR A 284 13.46 -7.27 14.77
C TYR A 284 14.01 -5.96 14.22
N VAL A 285 13.19 -5.27 13.42
CA VAL A 285 13.47 -3.92 12.93
C VAL A 285 12.41 -2.97 13.50
N PHE A 286 12.84 -1.99 14.30
CA PHE A 286 11.95 -0.98 14.89
C PHE A 286 12.35 0.42 14.47
N ALA A 287 11.39 1.34 14.41
CA ALA A 287 11.66 2.76 14.25
C ALA A 287 11.46 3.47 15.59
N LEU A 288 12.48 4.14 16.13
CA LEU A 288 12.48 4.69 17.50
C LEU A 288 11.62 5.93 17.71
N GLY A 289 10.52 5.79 18.45
CA GLY A 289 9.49 6.82 18.71
C GLY A 289 9.89 7.96 19.64
N SER A 290 10.72 7.64 20.63
CA SER A 290 10.99 8.44 21.84
C SER A 290 12.39 9.04 21.81
N SER A 291 12.57 10.17 22.52
CA SER A 291 13.87 10.79 22.78
C SER A 291 14.55 10.25 24.05
N SER A 292 13.93 9.32 24.79
CA SER A 292 14.46 8.79 26.06
C SER A 292 15.85 8.17 25.96
N MET A 293 16.28 7.79 24.77
CA MET A 293 17.61 7.22 24.50
C MET A 293 18.61 8.22 23.92
N GLU A 294 18.31 9.51 23.88
CA GLU A 294 19.28 10.51 23.47
C GLU A 294 20.45 10.61 24.46
N PRO A 295 21.69 10.80 24.00
CA PRO A 295 22.11 11.01 22.61
C PRO A 295 22.41 9.70 21.83
N ALA A 296 22.35 8.54 22.49
CA ALA A 296 22.77 7.27 21.90
C ALA A 296 21.86 6.81 20.75
N LEU A 297 20.56 7.02 20.86
CA LEU A 297 19.59 6.77 19.80
C LEU A 297 18.61 7.94 19.73
N LYS A 298 18.29 8.36 18.51
CA LYS A 298 17.43 9.53 18.28
C LYS A 298 16.06 9.11 17.79
N PRO A 299 15.01 9.90 18.08
CA PRO A 299 13.74 9.75 17.40
C PRO A 299 13.95 9.67 15.89
N GLY A 300 13.37 8.67 15.24
CA GLY A 300 13.50 8.50 13.79
C GLY A 300 14.75 7.73 13.35
N ASP A 301 15.49 7.09 14.26
CA ASP A 301 16.42 6.03 13.90
C ASP A 301 15.65 4.73 13.59
N ILE A 302 16.14 3.94 12.63
CA ILE A 302 15.77 2.52 12.49
C ILE A 302 16.80 1.71 13.28
N ILE A 303 16.34 0.86 14.18
CA ILE A 303 17.17 -0.03 14.98
C ILE A 303 16.94 -1.48 14.61
N LEU A 304 18.03 -2.25 14.61
CA LEU A 304 18.02 -3.70 14.48
C LEU A 304 18.21 -4.31 15.87
N VAL A 305 17.23 -5.09 16.31
CA VAL A 305 17.22 -5.75 17.62
C VAL A 305 17.41 -7.23 17.41
N ARG A 306 18.50 -7.82 17.89
CA ARG A 306 18.73 -9.26 17.88
C ARG A 306 18.06 -9.92 19.08
N LYS A 307 17.28 -10.98 18.85
CA LYS A 307 16.75 -11.85 19.90
C LYS A 307 17.89 -12.46 20.69
N VAL A 308 17.84 -12.31 22.01
CA VAL A 308 18.84 -12.83 22.94
C VAL A 308 18.16 -13.28 24.24
N SER A 309 18.77 -14.19 24.98
CA SER A 309 18.29 -14.56 26.32
C SER A 309 18.77 -13.54 27.36
N LEU A 310 18.18 -13.54 28.55
CA LEU A 310 18.62 -12.68 29.66
C LEU A 310 20.12 -12.84 29.95
N ASN A 311 20.64 -14.07 29.86
CA ASN A 311 22.04 -14.39 30.17
C ASN A 311 23.04 -13.80 29.17
N ASP A 312 22.58 -13.46 27.97
CA ASP A 312 23.40 -12.87 26.91
C ASP A 312 23.48 -11.35 27.00
N VAL A 313 22.63 -10.73 27.83
CA VAL A 313 22.55 -9.29 28.02
C VAL A 313 23.56 -8.85 29.09
N ARG A 314 24.31 -7.78 28.79
CA ARG A 314 25.32 -7.23 29.70
C ARG A 314 24.94 -5.85 30.18
N LEU A 315 25.54 -5.44 31.29
CA LEU A 315 25.46 -4.08 31.79
C LEU A 315 25.87 -3.09 30.68
N GLY A 316 25.04 -2.08 30.45
CA GLY A 316 25.26 -1.05 29.43
C GLY A 316 24.69 -1.38 28.04
N ASP A 317 24.18 -2.60 27.81
CA ASP A 317 23.50 -2.94 26.57
C ASP A 317 22.18 -2.18 26.42
N ILE A 318 21.81 -1.84 25.18
CA ILE A 318 20.49 -1.28 24.87
C ILE A 318 19.59 -2.44 24.46
N ILE A 319 18.46 -2.61 25.14
CA ILE A 319 17.50 -3.67 24.90
C ILE A 319 16.17 -3.09 24.43
N ALA A 320 15.41 -3.90 23.69
CA ALA A 320 14.00 -3.66 23.44
C ALA A 320 13.19 -4.70 24.22
N TYR A 321 12.14 -4.24 24.90
CA TYR A 321 11.25 -5.11 25.66
C TYR A 321 9.80 -4.62 25.55
N GLU A 322 8.87 -5.54 25.71
CA GLU A 322 7.43 -5.27 25.70
C GLU A 322 6.97 -4.88 27.11
N ASN A 323 6.30 -3.74 27.24
CA ASN A 323 5.69 -3.32 28.48
C ASN A 323 4.25 -3.86 28.55
N PRO A 324 3.95 -4.82 29.45
CA PRO A 324 2.65 -5.46 29.52
C PRO A 324 1.54 -4.54 30.06
N GLU A 325 1.88 -3.38 30.63
CA GLU A 325 0.87 -2.45 31.16
C GLU A 325 0.25 -1.57 30.07
N ASN A 326 0.94 -1.38 28.94
CA ASN A 326 0.50 -0.47 27.88
C ASN A 326 0.71 -1.02 26.45
N ASP A 327 1.14 -2.28 26.31
CA ASP A 327 1.43 -2.95 25.04
C ASP A 327 2.42 -2.18 24.15
N LEU A 328 3.29 -1.35 24.74
CA LEU A 328 4.31 -0.60 24.02
C LEU A 328 5.67 -1.30 24.06
N ILE A 329 6.40 -1.19 22.95
CA ILE A 329 7.81 -1.60 22.88
C ILE A 329 8.67 -0.46 23.42
N VAL A 330 9.38 -0.73 24.52
CA VAL A 330 10.30 0.19 25.17
C VAL A 330 11.73 -0.18 24.79
N VAL A 331 12.57 0.81 24.52
CA VAL A 331 13.98 0.61 24.15
C VAL A 331 14.85 1.40 25.09
N HIS A 332 15.53 0.74 26.03
CA HIS A 332 16.29 1.38 27.10
C HIS A 332 17.61 0.67 27.40
N ARG A 333 18.52 1.33 28.12
CA ARG A 333 19.83 0.78 28.50
C ARG A 333 19.74 0.00 29.80
N VAL A 334 20.38 -1.16 29.85
CA VAL A 334 20.49 -1.97 31.07
C VAL A 334 21.47 -1.29 32.03
N VAL A 335 20.98 -0.97 33.22
CA VAL A 335 21.74 -0.30 34.30
C VAL A 335 21.98 -1.19 35.51
N ALA A 336 21.29 -2.32 35.62
CA ALA A 336 21.62 -3.37 36.58
C ALA A 336 21.15 -4.75 36.09
N LEU A 337 21.83 -5.79 36.57
CA LEU A 337 21.48 -7.19 36.35
C LEU A 337 20.96 -7.76 37.68
N GLY A 338 19.72 -8.22 37.70
CA GLY A 338 19.11 -8.93 38.82
C GLY A 338 19.11 -10.44 38.60
N ASP A 339 18.68 -11.19 39.60
CA ASP A 339 18.52 -12.64 39.48
C ASP A 339 17.24 -12.97 38.70
N GLY A 340 17.38 -13.25 37.40
CA GLY A 340 16.27 -13.54 36.49
C GLY A 340 15.55 -12.31 35.92
N TYR A 341 16.09 -11.10 36.10
CA TYR A 341 15.54 -9.87 35.51
C TYR A 341 16.62 -8.82 35.21
N LEU A 342 16.27 -7.82 34.39
CA LEU A 342 17.12 -6.67 34.08
C LEU A 342 16.45 -5.39 34.58
N VAL A 343 17.27 -4.44 35.03
CA VAL A 343 16.81 -3.07 35.29
C VAL A 343 17.23 -2.21 34.11
N ALA A 344 16.25 -1.62 33.43
CA ALA A 344 16.46 -0.75 32.28
C ALA A 344 16.21 0.71 32.65
N LYS A 345 16.84 1.61 31.89
CA LYS A 345 16.69 3.06 32.05
C LYS A 345 16.96 3.74 30.71
N GLY A 346 16.14 4.71 30.34
CA GLY A 346 16.43 5.60 29.22
C GLY A 346 17.65 6.48 29.53
N ASP A 347 18.56 6.65 28.56
CA ASP A 347 19.78 7.46 28.73
C ASP A 347 19.50 8.90 29.20
N MET A 348 18.33 9.45 28.83
CA MET A 348 17.88 10.79 29.21
C MET A 348 16.98 10.80 30.47
N ASN A 349 16.55 9.64 30.96
CA ASN A 349 15.66 9.58 32.12
C ASN A 349 16.45 9.83 33.43
N GLY A 350 15.80 10.42 34.44
CA GLY A 350 16.40 10.62 35.77
C GLY A 350 16.46 9.33 36.59
N GLU A 351 15.39 8.55 36.54
CA GLU A 351 15.20 7.32 37.32
C GLU A 351 15.16 6.08 36.41
N PRO A 352 15.46 4.88 36.95
CA PRO A 352 15.21 3.62 36.26
C PRO A 352 13.73 3.42 35.92
N ASP A 353 13.48 2.53 34.96
CA ASP A 353 12.12 2.15 34.61
C ASP A 353 11.44 1.46 35.80
N PRO A 354 10.13 1.70 36.03
CA PRO A 354 9.42 1.14 37.19
C PRO A 354 9.26 -0.38 37.14
N LEU A 355 9.45 -0.99 35.96
CA LEU A 355 9.29 -2.42 35.73
C LEU A 355 10.64 -3.10 35.55
N ASN A 356 10.84 -4.21 36.25
CA ASN A 356 11.94 -5.13 36.01
C ASN A 356 11.67 -5.94 34.73
N VAL A 357 12.61 -5.91 33.79
CA VAL A 357 12.47 -6.62 32.51
C VAL A 357 12.76 -8.10 32.72
N THR A 358 11.71 -8.92 32.64
CA THR A 358 11.81 -10.38 32.74
C THR A 358 12.12 -11.01 31.38
N ALA A 359 12.43 -12.32 31.38
CA ALA A 359 12.66 -13.07 30.15
C ALA A 359 11.47 -13.03 29.19
N ALA A 360 10.23 -12.98 29.72
CA ALA A 360 9.02 -12.94 28.92
C ALA A 360 8.81 -11.58 28.22
N MET A 361 9.33 -10.51 28.82
CA MET A 361 9.22 -9.14 28.28
C MET A 361 10.33 -8.84 27.26
N LEU A 362 11.50 -9.49 27.39
CA LEU A 362 12.67 -9.20 26.57
C LEU A 362 12.44 -9.63 25.11
N LEU A 363 12.46 -8.65 24.19
CA LEU A 363 12.45 -8.92 22.75
C LEU A 363 13.88 -9.13 22.23
N GLY A 364 14.85 -8.38 22.76
CA GLY A 364 16.26 -8.60 22.46
C GLY A 364 17.14 -7.37 22.65
N LYS A 365 18.34 -7.42 22.09
CA LYS A 365 19.38 -6.38 22.20
C LYS A 365 19.53 -5.61 20.89
N VAL A 366 19.64 -4.28 20.97
CA VAL A 366 19.97 -3.43 19.82
C VAL A 366 21.40 -3.71 19.37
N VAL A 367 21.56 -4.14 18.12
CA VAL A 367 22.87 -4.51 17.53
C VAL A 367 23.31 -3.56 16.42
N ALA A 368 22.39 -2.81 15.83
CA ALA A 368 22.70 -1.79 14.84
C ALA A 368 21.67 -0.65 14.86
N ARG A 369 22.09 0.53 14.41
CA ARG A 369 21.22 1.67 14.13
C ARG A 369 21.50 2.18 12.72
N ILE A 370 20.45 2.60 12.03
CA ILE A 370 20.52 3.32 10.76
C ILE A 370 19.88 4.69 11.01
N PRO A 371 20.69 5.76 11.07
CA PRO A 371 20.19 7.07 11.43
C PRO A 371 19.22 7.63 10.38
N LEU A 372 18.27 8.44 10.82
CA LEU A 372 17.36 9.27 10.01
C LEU A 372 16.34 8.55 9.10
N LEU A 373 16.41 7.22 8.92
CA LEU A 373 15.44 6.48 8.09
C LEU A 373 14.08 6.26 8.77
N GLY A 374 14.02 6.29 10.11
CA GLY A 374 12.77 6.18 10.86
C GLY A 374 11.89 7.42 10.77
N TYR A 375 12.44 8.58 10.38
CA TYR A 375 11.62 9.74 9.99
C TYR A 375 10.81 9.48 8.71
N LEU A 376 11.31 8.63 7.80
CA LEU A 376 10.54 8.16 6.63
C LEU A 376 9.40 7.21 7.04
N ALA A 377 9.54 6.52 8.18
CA ALA A 377 8.52 5.61 8.71
C ALA A 377 7.47 6.31 9.60
N ARG A 378 7.73 7.53 10.12
CA ARG A 378 6.91 8.14 11.17
C ARG A 378 6.28 9.51 10.89
N GLY A 379 6.50 10.15 9.75
CA GLY A 379 5.66 11.31 9.42
C GLY A 379 5.79 12.57 10.31
N VAL A 380 7.03 13.01 10.64
CA VAL A 380 7.49 14.44 10.84
C VAL A 380 6.89 15.26 12.02
N PRO A 381 7.61 16.24 12.66
CA PRO A 381 8.75 17.04 12.17
C PRO A 381 10.07 17.05 12.94
N LEU A 382 11.08 17.46 12.18
CA LEU A 382 12.38 17.98 12.58
C LEU A 382 12.21 19.40 13.17
N THR A 383 12.41 19.57 14.47
CA THR A 383 12.89 20.83 15.08
C THR A 383 13.53 20.51 16.44
N PRO A 384 14.83 20.80 16.64
CA PRO A 384 15.40 20.87 17.97
C PRO A 384 15.03 22.23 18.56
N LEU A 385 14.06 22.28 19.50
CA LEU A 385 13.94 23.44 20.37
C LEU A 385 15.05 23.36 21.41
N GLY A 386 16.15 24.06 21.12
CA GLY A 386 17.16 24.36 22.11
C GLY A 386 16.51 25.11 23.28
N HIS A 387 16.54 24.50 24.45
CA HIS A 387 16.39 25.21 25.72
C HIS A 387 17.73 25.85 26.06
N GLY A 388 17.83 27.15 25.80
CA GLY A 388 18.87 28.01 26.33
C GLY A 388 18.22 29.05 27.22
N HIS A 389 18.17 28.77 28.53
CA HIS A 389 18.02 29.79 29.55
C HIS A 389 19.14 30.83 29.41
N ARG A 390 18.78 32.10 29.23
CA ARG A 390 19.23 33.25 30.05
C ARG A 390 18.15 34.31 30.04
#